data_AF-A0A3R7DUM7-F1
#
_entry.id   AF-A0A3R7DUM7-F1
#
_cell.length_a   1.000
_cell.length_b   1.000
_cell.length_c   1.000
_cell.angle_alpha   90.00
_cell.angle_beta   90.00
_cell.angle_gamma   90.00
#
_symmetry.space_group_name_H-M   'P 1'
#
loop_
_entity.id
_entity.type
_entity.pdbx_description
1 polymer ?
#
loop_
_entity_poly.entity_id
_entity_poly.type
_entity_poly.pdbx_seq_one_letter_code
_entity_poly.pdbx_strand_id
1 'polypeptide(L)'
;MVLYPTSRILTLIFYGWIIIVPIPAIFFLGFWFLMQWLLAFFDITGGVAYWAHIGGFIAGIILALVFGLKRKRARDSRLGL
;
A
#
# COMPACT_ATOMS: atom_id res chain seq x y z
N MET A 1 0.72 -1.57 4.71
CA MET A 1 1.21 -2.92 5.06
C MET A 1 2.00 -2.92 6.36
N VAL A 2 3.19 -2.31 6.43
CA VAL A 2 4.13 -2.54 7.56
C VAL A 2 3.96 -1.56 8.73
N LEU A 3 4.11 -0.25 8.50
CA LEU A 3 4.15 0.71 9.62
C LEU A 3 2.76 1.09 10.16
N TYR A 4 1.76 1.19 9.26
CA TYR A 4 0.41 1.67 9.57
C TYR A 4 -0.64 0.83 8.83
N PRO A 5 -0.84 -0.45 9.21
CA PRO A 5 -1.78 -1.32 8.50
C PRO A 5 -3.24 -0.87 8.63
N THR A 6 -3.62 -0.30 9.77
CA THR A 6 -5.00 0.04 10.12
C THR A 6 -5.36 1.52 9.89
N SER A 7 -4.39 2.35 9.50
CA SER A 7 -4.67 3.76 9.14
C SER A 7 -5.64 3.82 7.96
N ARG A 8 -6.61 4.73 8.02
CA ARG A 8 -7.67 4.84 7.01
C ARG A 8 -7.30 5.86 5.95
N ILE A 9 -7.43 5.48 4.69
CA ILE A 9 -7.26 6.34 3.51
C ILE A 9 -8.65 6.74 3.02
N LEU A 10 -8.93 8.04 2.98
CA LEU A 10 -10.15 8.55 2.36
C LEU A 10 -10.08 8.27 0.87
N THR A 11 -10.93 7.37 0.41
CA THR A 11 -10.93 6.88 -0.96
C THR A 11 -12.16 7.39 -1.67
N LEU A 12 -11.95 8.04 -2.81
CA LEU A 12 -13.03 8.45 -3.70
C LEU A 12 -13.41 7.26 -4.59
N ILE A 13 -14.65 6.80 -4.50
CA ILE A 13 -15.17 5.68 -5.29
C ILE A 13 -16.22 6.21 -6.26
N PHE A 14 -16.08 5.84 -7.53
CA PHE A 14 -17.02 6.13 -8.60
C PHE A 14 -17.85 4.88 -8.90
N TYR A 15 -19.06 4.78 -8.35
CA TYR A 15 -19.98 3.66 -8.58
C TYR A 15 -21.39 4.20 -8.87
N GLY A 16 -21.57 4.79 -10.06
CA GLY A 16 -22.79 5.51 -10.47
C GLY A 16 -22.99 6.88 -9.80
N TRP A 17 -22.47 7.06 -8.58
CA TRP A 17 -22.44 8.31 -7.81
C TRP A 17 -21.06 8.44 -7.14
N ILE A 18 -20.68 9.66 -6.73
CA ILE A 18 -19.40 9.93 -6.07
C ILE A 18 -19.56 9.69 -4.57
N ILE A 19 -18.80 8.74 -4.01
CA ILE A 19 -18.83 8.40 -2.58
C ILE A 19 -17.42 8.45 -2.02
N ILE A 20 -17.25 9.03 -0.83
CA ILE A 20 -15.98 9.05 -0.11
C ILE A 20 -16.05 8.03 1.03
N VAL A 21 -15.20 7.00 0.96
CA VAL A 21 -15.18 5.91 1.94
C VAL A 21 -13.79 5.80 2.58
N PRO A 22 -13.69 5.76 3.92
CA PRO A 22 -12.42 5.53 4.61
C PRO A 22 -12.05 4.03 4.58
N ILE A 23 -11.07 3.66 3.75
CA ILE A 23 -10.61 2.28 3.58
C ILE A 23 -9.30 2.08 4.37
N PRO A 24 -9.16 1.02 5.19
CA PRO A 24 -7.88 0.70 5.82
C PRO A 24 -6.76 0.53 4.79
N ALA A 25 -5.60 1.11 5.06
CA ALA A 25 -4.46 1.16 4.15
C ALA A 25 -3.99 -0.24 3.72
N ILE A 26 -4.15 -1.26 4.57
CA ILE A 26 -3.85 -2.64 4.20
C ILE A 26 -4.67 -3.14 3.01
N PHE A 27 -5.97 -2.86 2.97
CA PHE A 27 -6.84 -3.31 1.87
C PHE A 27 -6.55 -2.54 0.60
N PHE A 28 -6.44 -1.21 0.71
CA PHE A 28 -6.15 -0.36 -0.45
C PHE A 28 -4.83 -0.74 -1.12
N LEU A 29 -3.76 -0.83 -0.33
CA LEU A 29 -2.42 -1.12 -0.85
C LEU A 29 -2.28 -2.57 -1.31
N GLY A 30 -2.99 -3.50 -0.65
CA GLY A 30 -2.99 -4.93 -1.01
C GLY A 30 -3.70 -5.17 -2.33
N PHE A 31 -4.89 -4.59 -2.50
CA PHE A 31 -5.62 -4.63 -3.76
C PHE A 31 -4.79 -4.05 -4.91
N TRP A 32 -4.19 -2.87 -4.71
CA TRP A 32 -3.35 -2.25 -5.72
C TRP A 32 -2.17 -3.16 -6.12
N PHE A 33 -1.47 -3.75 -5.15
CA PHE A 33 -0.34 -4.63 -5.43
C PHE A 33 -0.76 -5.91 -6.19
N LEU A 34 -1.88 -6.53 -5.81
CA LEU A 34 -2.41 -7.70 -6.51
C LEU A 34 -2.81 -7.37 -7.95
N MET A 35 -3.39 -6.18 -8.18
CA MET A 35 -3.68 -5.70 -9.53
C MET A 35 -2.41 -5.59 -10.38
N GLN A 36 -1.30 -5.10 -9.83
CA GLN A 36 -0.03 -5.03 -10.58
C GLN A 36 0.47 -6.42 -10.99
N TRP A 37 0.35 -7.42 -10.12
CA TRP A 37 0.69 -8.81 -10.46
C TRP A 37 -0.18 -9.36 -11.58
N LEU A 38 -1.49 -9.12 -11.51
CA LEU A 38 -2.44 -9.59 -12.52
C LEU A 38 -2.14 -8.94 -13.89
N LEU A 39 -1.95 -7.63 -13.91
CA LEU A 39 -1.66 -6.87 -15.13
C LEU A 39 -0.29 -7.23 -15.73
N ALA A 40 0.72 -7.49 -14.89
CA ALA A 40 2.03 -7.98 -15.33
C ALA A 40 1.94 -9.40 -15.91
N PHE A 41 1.18 -10.28 -15.27
CA PHE A 41 1.10 -11.69 -15.65
C PHE A 41 0.36 -11.90 -16.97
N PHE A 42 -0.72 -11.18 -17.18
CA PHE A 42 -1.55 -11.28 -18.39
C PHE A 42 -1.11 -10.31 -19.51
N ASP A 43 -0.03 -9.56 -19.30
CA ASP A 43 0.51 -8.55 -20.23
C ASP A 43 -0.58 -7.57 -20.75
N ILE A 44 -1.51 -7.18 -19.86
CA ILE A 44 -2.76 -6.50 -20.24
C ILE A 44 -2.50 -5.06 -20.70
N THR A 45 -1.32 -4.49 -20.45
CA THR A 45 -0.92 -3.22 -21.06
C THR A 45 0.56 -3.22 -21.45
N GLY A 46 0.85 -3.28 -22.75
CA GLY A 46 2.20 -3.33 -23.31
C GLY A 46 3.03 -2.02 -23.18
N GLY A 47 2.66 -1.11 -22.27
CA GLY A 47 3.32 0.19 -22.08
C GLY A 47 3.59 0.55 -20.62
N VAL A 48 3.18 -0.29 -19.66
CA VAL A 48 3.34 -0.01 -18.23
C VAL A 48 4.30 -1.02 -17.62
N ALA A 49 5.36 -0.53 -16.98
CA ALA A 49 6.38 -1.36 -16.34
C ALA A 49 5.89 -1.94 -14.98
N TYR A 50 4.90 -2.82 -15.00
CA TYR A 50 4.32 -3.40 -13.77
C TYR A 50 5.34 -4.16 -12.92
N TRP A 51 6.32 -4.83 -13.53
CA TRP A 51 7.41 -5.48 -12.82
C TRP A 51 8.25 -4.51 -11.97
N ALA A 52 8.44 -3.26 -12.45
CA ALA A 52 9.13 -2.24 -11.68
C ALA A 52 8.31 -1.80 -10.45
N HIS A 53 6.99 -1.69 -10.58
CA HIS A 53 6.10 -1.42 -9.44
C HIS A 53 6.14 -2.54 -8.40
N ILE A 54 6.11 -3.81 -8.84
CA ILE A 54 6.20 -4.97 -7.94
C ILE A 54 7.54 -4.97 -7.20
N GLY A 55 8.65 -4.80 -7.93
CA GLY A 55 9.99 -4.75 -7.34
C GLY A 55 10.17 -3.60 -6.35
N GLY A 56 9.74 -2.39 -6.74
CA GLY A 56 9.78 -1.21 -5.88
C GLY A 56 8.93 -1.36 -4.61
N PHE A 57 7.77 -2.01 -4.71
CA PHE A 57 6.91 -2.29 -3.55
C PHE A 57 7.57 -3.25 -2.56
N ILE A 58 8.15 -4.35 -3.06
CA ILE A 58 8.86 -5.33 -2.23
C ILE A 58 10.08 -4.68 -1.57
N ALA A 59 10.89 -3.93 -2.33
CA ALA A 59 12.02 -3.19 -1.79
C ALA A 59 11.57 -2.20 -0.71
N GLY A 60 10.47 -1.47 -0.93
CA GLY A 60 9.88 -0.56 0.05
C GLY A 60 9.44 -1.26 1.35
N ILE A 61 8.85 -2.47 1.26
CA ILE A 61 8.54 -3.29 2.43
C ILE A 61 9.82 -3.66 3.20
N ILE A 62 10.85 -4.12 2.51
CA ILE A 62 12.12 -4.49 3.14
C ILE A 62 12.73 -3.29 3.86
N LEU A 63 12.82 -2.13 3.20
CA LEU A 63 13.32 -0.90 3.80
C LEU A 63 12.48 -0.45 5.00
N ALA A 64 11.15 -0.57 4.91
CA ALA A 64 10.25 -0.26 6.01
C ALA A 64 10.47 -1.17 7.23
N LEU A 65 10.77 -2.45 7.02
CA LEU A 65 11.08 -3.38 8.11
C LEU A 65 12.44 -3.06 8.74
N VAL A 66 13.46 -2.80 7.92
CA VAL A 66 14.84 -2.53 8.40
C VAL A 66 14.93 -1.20 9.15
N PHE A 67 14.34 -0.13 8.61
CA PHE A 67 14.51 1.23 9.13
C PHE A 67 13.28 1.77 9.86
N GLY A 68 12.08 1.36 9.45
CA GLY A 68 10.82 1.95 9.90
C GLY A 68 10.32 1.45 11.26
N LEU A 69 10.55 0.17 11.59
CA LEU A 69 10.06 -0.43 12.84
C LEU A 69 10.68 0.20 14.09
N LYS A 70 11.98 0.50 14.06
CA LYS A 70 12.67 1.18 15.19
C LYS A 70 12.08 2.57 15.44
N ARG A 71 11.83 3.33 14.37
CA ARG A 71 11.24 4.67 14.44
C ARG A 71 9.78 4.64 14.92
N LYS A 72 8.99 3.64 14.48
CA LYS A 72 7.62 3.44 14.97
C LYS A 72 7.64 3.18 16.49
N ARG A 73 8.46 2.24 16.95
CA ARG A 73 8.55 1.88 18.37
C ARG A 73 9.01 3.06 19.23
N ALA A 74 10.02 3.81 18.79
CA ALA A 74 10.50 5.01 19.48
C ALA A 74 9.41 6.10 19.59
N ARG A 75 8.56 6.25 18.58
CA ARG A 75 7.43 7.18 18.65
C ARG A 75 6.36 6.68 19.62
N ASP A 76 5.98 5.41 19.53
CA ASP A 76 4.93 4.83 20.38
C ASP A 76 5.33 4.98 21.87
N SER A 77 6.61 4.74 22.21
CA SER A 77 7.16 4.99 23.56
C SER A 77 7.14 6.47 24.00
N ARG A 78 7.24 7.42 23.07
CA ARG A 78 7.12 8.87 23.39
C ARG A 78 5.68 9.31 23.61
N LEU A 79 4.73 8.64 22.96
CA LEU A 79 3.30 8.95 23.05
C LEU A 79 2.59 8.18 24.17
N GLY A 80 3.29 7.28 24.87
CA GLY A 80 2.71 6.46 25.94
C GLY A 80 1.66 5.45 25.46
N LEU A 81 1.71 5.06 24.19
CA LEU A 81 0.84 4.07 23.54
C LEU A 81 1.42 2.66 23.61
#